data_AF-A0A932J0G6-F1
#
_entry.id   AF-A0A932J0G6-F1
#
_cell.length_a   1.000
_cell.length_b   1.000
_cell.length_c   1.000
_cell.angle_alpha   90.00
_cell.angle_beta   90.00
_cell.angle_gamma   90.00
#
_symmetry.space_group_name_H-M   'P 1'
#
loop_
_entity.id
_entity.type
_entity.pdbx_description
1 polymer ?
#
loop_
_entity_poly.entity_id
_entity_poly.type
_entity_poly.pdbx_seq_one_letter_code
_entity_poly.pdbx_strand_id
1 'polypeptide(L)'
;NSLPFIGFFPRNLVRPKHKLAKISIGEIEMPKTQLRIQFGMLLTEEFAGDGSDKNLGGTKRRLLKESEAEKFPDGDIRPVLAIRNDQTDLEYIYLTRANTRQISLRKAHYSCAFIPTGFVSMDELAAIWDRIGLTEDKGIIHAAMKLIAPEFEELMFVKKPGKAIVHLQEIERTAIVKLAELEYPIPINSMGDGMSRILQLSLKMFAAKGGFLLIDEFENGLHYSVQEKVWEMVFAMAEKLNMQVFATTHSWDCVESFAKVARNRPQDDGMLLRVGRSRRTSDNGKITSTVLNGQQLFDLTQADMEVR
;
A
#
# COMPACT_ATOMS: atom_id res chain seq x y z
N ASN A 1 -28.56 2.08 7.67
CA ASN A 1 -27.27 1.47 8.03
C ASN A 1 -26.12 2.34 7.56
N SER A 2 -25.53 3.11 8.47
CA SER A 2 -24.31 3.88 8.18
C SER A 2 -23.12 2.92 8.05
N LEU A 3 -22.36 3.02 6.97
CA LEU A 3 -21.13 2.26 6.79
C LEU A 3 -20.16 2.51 7.97
N PRO A 4 -19.48 1.48 8.49
CA PRO A 4 -18.71 1.56 9.74
C PRO A 4 -17.49 2.50 9.68
N PHE A 5 -17.10 3.00 8.50
CA PHE A 5 -15.89 3.81 8.27
C PHE A 5 -16.17 5.28 7.88
N ILE A 6 -17.43 5.72 7.83
CA ILE A 6 -17.79 7.12 7.47
C ILE A 6 -17.09 8.15 8.36
N GLY A 7 -16.75 7.79 9.61
CA GLY A 7 -16.04 8.65 10.54
C GLY A 7 -14.54 8.83 10.26
N PHE A 8 -13.90 7.97 9.47
CA PHE A 8 -12.44 7.98 9.27
C PHE A 8 -11.95 9.00 8.24
N PHE A 9 -12.81 9.47 7.33
CA PHE A 9 -12.40 10.27 6.18
C PHE A 9 -13.12 11.64 6.00
N PRO A 10 -13.29 12.52 7.00
CA PRO A 10 -13.68 13.90 6.71
C PRO A 10 -12.53 14.71 6.06
N ARG A 11 -12.91 15.73 5.28
CA ARG A 11 -12.05 16.56 4.39
C ARG A 11 -10.97 17.42 5.06
N ASN A 12 -10.79 17.27 6.36
CA ASN A 12 -9.80 17.92 7.20
C ASN A 12 -9.43 16.85 8.25
N LEU A 13 -8.34 16.99 9.00
CA LEU A 13 -8.06 16.20 10.22
C LEU A 13 -9.12 16.44 11.33
N VAL A 14 -10.40 16.40 10.95
CA VAL A 14 -11.57 16.55 11.79
C VAL A 14 -11.93 15.15 12.22
N ARG A 15 -11.47 14.87 13.43
CA ARG A 15 -11.94 13.90 14.41
C ARG A 15 -13.27 13.23 14.00
N PRO A 16 -13.34 11.89 13.97
CA PRO A 16 -14.60 11.17 13.75
C PRO A 16 -15.65 11.67 14.73
N LYS A 17 -16.62 12.46 14.25
CA LYS A 17 -17.69 12.96 15.11
C LYS A 17 -18.54 11.79 15.61
N HIS A 18 -18.45 11.53 16.91
CA HIS A 18 -19.42 10.86 17.76
C HIS A 18 -19.68 9.35 17.64
N LYS A 19 -18.93 8.57 16.86
CA LYS A 19 -18.93 7.11 17.04
C LYS A 19 -17.52 6.57 16.86
N LEU A 20 -17.09 5.74 17.81
CA LEU A 20 -15.95 4.82 17.68
C LEU A 20 -16.27 3.86 16.53
N ALA A 21 -16.15 4.35 15.30
CA ALA A 21 -16.04 3.52 14.13
C ALA A 21 -14.86 2.58 14.37
N LYS A 22 -15.15 1.30 14.55
CA LYS A 22 -14.13 0.24 14.59
C LYS A 22 -14.12 -0.39 13.21
N ILE A 23 -12.99 -0.30 12.53
CA ILE A 23 -12.78 -1.06 11.30
C ILE A 23 -12.22 -2.41 11.75
N SER A 24 -12.88 -3.50 11.39
CA SER A 24 -12.39 -4.86 11.65
C SER A 24 -12.00 -5.49 10.32
N ILE A 25 -10.78 -6.01 10.23
CA ILE A 25 -10.17 -6.60 9.03
C ILE A 25 -9.74 -8.03 9.38
N GLY A 26 -10.07 -9.00 8.52
CA GLY A 26 -9.79 -10.42 8.74
C GLY A 26 -11.05 -11.28 8.72
N GLU A 27 -10.88 -12.60 8.77
CA GLU A 27 -11.99 -13.56 8.74
C GLU A 27 -12.92 -13.38 9.96
N ILE A 28 -14.22 -13.32 9.70
CA ILE A 28 -15.26 -13.16 10.73
C ILE A 28 -15.26 -14.37 11.69
N GLU A 29 -14.97 -15.55 11.15
CA GLU A 29 -14.99 -16.83 11.87
C GLU A 29 -13.69 -17.10 12.66
N MET A 30 -12.64 -16.31 12.46
CA MET A 30 -11.38 -16.40 13.19
C MET A 30 -11.06 -15.11 13.96
N PRO A 31 -11.71 -14.86 15.12
CA PRO A 31 -11.52 -13.62 15.90
C PRO A 31 -10.06 -13.34 16.27
N LYS A 32 -9.26 -14.39 16.46
CA LYS A 32 -7.85 -14.29 16.84
C LYS A 32 -6.96 -13.68 15.75
N THR A 33 -7.37 -13.72 14.48
CA THR A 33 -6.66 -13.12 13.35
C THR A 33 -7.24 -11.75 12.96
N GLN A 34 -8.33 -11.33 13.62
CA GLN A 34 -9.02 -10.09 13.31
C GLN A 34 -8.25 -8.87 13.83
N LEU A 35 -7.87 -7.99 12.90
CA LEU A 35 -7.31 -6.68 13.17
C LEU A 35 -8.43 -5.67 13.39
N ARG A 36 -8.33 -4.87 14.45
CA ARG A 36 -9.24 -3.77 14.73
C ARG A 36 -8.48 -2.44 14.71
N ILE A 37 -8.94 -1.53 13.86
CA ILE A 37 -8.47 -0.16 13.78
C ILE A 37 -9.53 0.74 14.40
N GLN A 38 -9.14 1.51 15.41
CA GLN A 38 -10.03 2.43 16.09
C GLN A 38 -9.35 3.77 16.32
N PHE A 39 -10.07 4.86 16.07
CA PHE A 39 -9.63 6.18 16.47
C PHE A 39 -9.78 6.34 18.00
N GLY A 40 -8.81 7.00 18.65
CA GLY A 40 -8.91 7.38 20.05
C GLY A 40 -7.85 8.39 20.47
N MET A 41 -7.91 8.81 21.73
CA MET A 41 -6.98 9.75 22.34
C MET A 41 -5.98 8.97 23.20
N LEU A 42 -4.71 8.92 22.80
CA LEU A 42 -3.68 8.21 23.56
C LEU A 42 -3.13 9.13 24.65
N LEU A 43 -3.44 8.82 25.91
CA LEU A 43 -2.81 9.42 27.07
C LEU A 43 -1.49 8.68 27.37
N THR A 44 -0.41 9.43 27.52
CA THR A 44 0.91 8.93 27.91
C THR A 44 1.24 9.42 29.30
N GLU A 45 1.43 8.49 30.24
CA GLU A 45 1.74 8.77 31.65
C GLU A 45 3.14 8.23 31.95
N GLU A 46 4.02 9.10 32.43
CA GLU A 46 5.31 8.68 32.98
C GLU A 46 5.13 8.34 34.45
N PHE A 47 5.66 7.19 34.86
CA PHE A 47 5.71 6.83 36.28
C PHE A 47 7.16 6.64 36.71
N ALA A 48 7.49 7.20 37.87
CA ALA A 48 8.76 6.94 38.53
C ALA A 48 8.70 5.54 39.16
N GLY A 49 9.77 4.75 38.99
CA GLY A 49 9.91 3.47 39.68
C GLY A 49 9.97 3.67 41.19
N ASP A 50 9.30 2.81 41.94
CA ASP A 50 9.35 2.84 43.40
C ASP A 50 10.77 2.53 43.91
N GLY A 51 11.17 3.26 44.96
CA GLY A 51 12.55 3.39 45.43
C GLY A 51 13.29 2.08 45.69
N SER A 52 14.06 1.63 44.70
CA SER A 52 15.30 0.87 44.87
C SER A 52 16.15 0.86 43.59
N ASP A 53 15.59 1.24 42.44
CA ASP A 53 16.33 1.29 41.17
C ASP A 53 15.88 2.49 40.32
N LYS A 54 16.65 3.60 40.37
CA LYS A 54 16.30 4.89 39.73
C LYS A 54 16.22 4.83 38.19
N ASN A 55 16.55 3.69 37.57
CA ASN A 55 16.52 3.48 36.12
C ASN A 55 15.24 2.80 35.59
N LEU A 56 14.26 2.47 36.45
CA LEU A 56 12.99 1.82 36.08
C LEU A 56 11.81 2.81 35.96
N GLY A 57 12.07 4.01 35.45
CA GLY A 57 11.00 4.89 34.98
C GLY A 57 10.34 4.29 33.73
N GLY A 58 9.02 4.18 33.73
CA GLY A 58 8.27 3.57 32.63
C GLY A 58 7.23 4.52 32.04
N THR A 59 6.88 4.28 30.79
CA THR A 59 5.80 5.00 30.11
C THR A 59 4.58 4.10 30.00
N LYS A 60 3.47 4.48 30.64
CA LYS A 60 2.18 3.82 30.50
C LYS A 60 1.35 4.54 29.43
N ARG A 61 0.77 3.80 28.51
CA ARG A 61 -0.08 4.35 27.44
C ARG A 61 -1.49 3.83 27.59
N ARG A 62 -2.48 4.72 27.57
CA ARG A 62 -3.91 4.38 27.66
C ARG A 62 -4.69 5.06 26.56
N LEU A 63 -5.42 4.26 25.78
CA LEU A 63 -6.34 4.77 24.77
C LEU A 63 -7.67 5.18 25.41
N LEU A 64 -8.04 6.44 25.27
CA LEU A 64 -9.24 7.07 25.81
C LEU A 64 -10.23 7.42 24.71
N LYS A 65 -11.51 7.50 25.08
CA LYS A 65 -12.51 8.20 24.25
C LYS A 65 -12.27 9.70 24.32
N GLU A 66 -12.76 10.43 23.32
CA GLU A 66 -12.61 11.90 23.29
C GLU A 66 -13.22 12.58 24.53
N SER A 67 -14.40 12.14 24.99
CA SER A 67 -15.03 12.64 26.22
C SER A 67 -14.30 12.25 27.51
N GLU A 68 -13.46 11.21 27.48
CA GLU A 68 -12.66 10.79 28.63
C GLU A 68 -11.34 11.58 28.69
N ALA A 69 -10.81 12.01 27.54
CA ALA A 69 -9.63 12.84 27.46
C ALA A 69 -9.82 14.22 28.12
N GLU A 70 -11.05 14.77 28.11
CA GLU A 70 -11.40 16.02 28.79
C GLU A 70 -11.11 16.00 30.30
N LYS A 71 -11.01 14.81 30.91
CA LYS A 71 -10.70 14.63 32.34
C LYS A 71 -9.21 14.76 32.67
N PHE A 72 -8.36 14.91 31.66
CA PHE A 72 -6.90 14.95 31.80
C PHE A 72 -6.33 16.20 31.08
N PRO A 73 -6.68 17.42 31.52
CA PRO A 73 -6.33 18.66 30.81
C PRO A 73 -4.81 18.87 30.66
N ASP A 74 -4.02 18.37 31.62
CA ASP A 74 -2.55 18.53 31.66
C ASP A 74 -1.78 17.28 31.19
N GLY A 75 -2.48 16.24 30.70
CA GLY A 75 -1.84 15.01 30.22
C GLY A 75 -1.24 15.13 28.81
N ASP A 76 -0.18 14.37 28.49
CA ASP A 76 0.27 14.22 27.10
C ASP A 76 -0.72 13.34 26.34
N ILE A 77 -1.70 13.99 25.72
CA ILE A 77 -2.79 13.35 24.99
C ILE A 77 -2.64 13.65 23.51
N ARG A 78 -2.60 12.59 22.69
CA ARG A 78 -2.49 12.72 21.22
C ARG A 78 -3.57 11.92 20.51
N PRO A 79 -4.17 12.46 19.42
CA PRO A 79 -5.06 11.68 18.58
C PRO A 79 -4.27 10.59 17.85
N VAL A 80 -4.77 9.35 17.89
CA VAL A 80 -4.14 8.20 17.25
C VAL A 80 -5.16 7.30 16.55
N LEU A 81 -4.68 6.52 15.58
CA LEU A 81 -5.32 5.27 15.18
C LEU A 81 -4.66 4.13 15.94
N ALA A 82 -5.41 3.47 16.82
CA ALA A 82 -4.97 2.29 17.52
C ALA A 82 -5.27 1.05 16.68
N ILE A 83 -4.24 0.26 16.42
CA ILE A 83 -4.32 -1.03 15.73
C ILE A 83 -4.16 -2.12 16.78
N ARG A 84 -5.14 -3.01 16.88
CA ARG A 84 -5.20 -4.07 17.89
C ARG A 84 -5.56 -5.40 17.22
N ASN A 85 -5.05 -6.51 17.75
CA ASN A 85 -5.75 -7.79 17.60
C ASN A 85 -6.33 -8.20 18.97
N ASP A 86 -7.10 -9.28 19.02
CA ASP A 86 -7.72 -9.74 20.28
C ASP A 86 -6.73 -10.17 21.37
N GLN A 87 -5.43 -10.28 21.06
CA GLN A 87 -4.40 -10.69 22.01
C GLN A 87 -3.50 -9.53 22.48
N THR A 88 -3.33 -8.48 21.68
CA THR A 88 -2.35 -7.41 21.95
C THR A 88 -2.72 -6.07 21.30
N ASP A 89 -2.36 -4.98 21.97
CA ASP A 89 -2.19 -3.67 21.32
C ASP A 89 -0.97 -3.76 20.40
N LEU A 90 -1.21 -3.77 19.09
CA LEU A 90 -0.15 -3.91 18.10
C LEU A 90 0.58 -2.58 17.91
N GLU A 91 -0.17 -1.50 17.68
CA GLU A 91 0.44 -0.21 17.32
C GLU A 91 -0.48 1.00 17.49
N TYR A 92 0.12 2.19 17.55
CA TYR A 92 -0.56 3.48 17.56
C TYR A 92 0.01 4.39 16.47
N ILE A 93 -0.80 4.78 15.48
CA ILE A 93 -0.44 5.76 14.45
C ILE A 93 -0.86 7.15 14.94
N TYR A 94 0.10 8.04 15.16
CA TYR A 94 -0.17 9.41 15.61
C TYR A 94 -0.68 10.28 14.47
N LEU A 95 -1.77 11.03 14.72
CA LEU A 95 -2.43 11.87 13.71
C LEU A 95 -2.02 13.36 13.82
N THR A 96 -0.91 13.66 14.48
CA THR A 96 -0.39 15.03 14.62
C THR A 96 0.68 15.32 13.56
N ARG A 97 0.65 16.53 12.97
CA ARG A 97 1.53 16.94 11.85
C ARG A 97 3.04 16.94 12.17
N ALA A 98 3.44 16.84 13.43
CA ALA A 98 4.78 17.22 13.87
C ALA A 98 5.79 16.07 13.96
N ASN A 99 5.41 14.80 13.85
CA ASN A 99 6.37 13.70 13.90
C ASN A 99 5.73 12.42 13.36
N THR A 100 5.78 12.23 12.04
CA THR A 100 5.71 10.90 11.42
C THR A 100 7.02 10.16 11.73
N ARG A 101 7.33 9.95 13.02
CA ARG A 101 8.42 9.03 13.39
C ARG A 101 8.04 7.66 12.88
N GLN A 102 9.01 6.98 12.26
CA GLN A 102 8.92 5.62 11.74
C GLN A 102 7.99 4.79 12.62
N ILE A 103 6.90 4.35 12.01
CA ILE A 103 6.03 3.29 12.50
C ILE A 103 6.97 2.13 12.83
N SER A 104 7.27 1.93 14.11
CA SER A 104 8.05 0.78 14.56
C SER A 104 7.06 -0.37 14.62
N LEU A 105 6.71 -0.86 13.42
CA LEU A 105 5.97 -2.09 13.24
C LEU A 105 6.71 -3.13 14.05
N ARG A 106 6.16 -3.49 15.22
CA ARG A 106 6.52 -4.75 15.87
C ARG A 106 6.39 -5.80 14.79
N LYS A 107 7.52 -6.35 14.32
CA LYS A 107 7.66 -7.21 13.12
C LYS A 107 6.31 -7.82 12.76
N ALA A 108 5.61 -7.15 11.84
CA ALA A 108 4.35 -7.68 11.35
C ALA A 108 4.67 -9.08 10.80
N HIS A 109 3.88 -10.09 11.18
CA HIS A 109 4.05 -11.46 10.68
C HIS A 109 3.83 -11.58 9.16
N TYR A 110 3.44 -10.49 8.50
CA TYR A 110 3.15 -10.42 7.08
C TYR A 110 4.08 -9.41 6.40
N SER A 111 4.66 -9.81 5.28
CA SER A 111 5.40 -8.92 4.38
C SER A 111 4.46 -7.84 3.86
N CYS A 112 4.88 -6.58 3.88
CA CYS A 112 4.10 -5.48 3.31
C CYS A 112 5.00 -4.59 2.45
N ALA A 113 4.59 -4.36 1.21
CA ALA A 113 5.27 -3.43 0.31
C ALA A 113 4.31 -2.33 -0.12
N PHE A 114 4.85 -1.12 -0.25
CA PHE A 114 4.12 0.04 -0.74
C PHE A 114 4.78 0.59 -2.00
N ILE A 115 3.95 0.87 -2.99
CA ILE A 115 4.27 1.56 -4.24
C ILE A 115 3.54 2.92 -4.19
N PRO A 116 4.25 4.03 -3.96
CA PRO A 116 3.63 5.35 -4.01
C PRO A 116 3.25 5.71 -5.46
N THR A 117 2.57 6.85 -5.62
CA THR A 117 2.27 7.44 -6.93
C THR A 117 3.52 7.54 -7.81
N GLY A 118 4.63 8.01 -7.23
CA GLY A 118 5.91 8.16 -7.92
C GLY A 118 6.78 6.89 -7.93
N PHE A 119 8.04 7.09 -8.33
CA PHE A 119 9.07 6.05 -8.27
C PHE A 119 9.74 6.02 -6.89
N VAL A 120 10.01 4.82 -6.40
CA VAL A 120 10.92 4.60 -5.26
C VAL A 120 12.37 4.69 -5.72
N SER A 121 13.31 4.76 -4.78
CA SER A 121 14.73 4.84 -5.15
C SER A 121 15.21 3.56 -5.84
N MET A 122 16.15 3.72 -6.78
CA MET A 122 16.79 2.58 -7.43
C MET A 122 17.57 1.72 -6.44
N ASP A 123 18.08 2.29 -5.34
CA ASP A 123 18.73 1.54 -4.27
C ASP A 123 17.77 0.60 -3.54
N GLU A 124 16.53 1.03 -3.29
CA GLU A 124 15.51 0.16 -2.71
C GLU A 124 15.20 -1.01 -3.65
N LEU A 125 15.01 -0.72 -4.95
CA LEU A 125 14.78 -1.76 -5.95
C LEU A 125 15.98 -2.71 -6.08
N ALA A 126 17.21 -2.18 -6.01
CA ALA A 126 18.43 -2.96 -6.05
C ALA A 126 18.53 -3.93 -4.85
N ALA A 127 18.18 -3.49 -3.65
CA ALA A 127 18.17 -4.34 -2.46
C ALA A 127 17.14 -5.47 -2.54
N ILE A 128 16.04 -5.26 -3.27
CA ILE A 128 15.09 -6.32 -3.59
C ILE A 128 15.68 -7.27 -4.63
N TRP A 129 16.28 -6.73 -5.70
CA TRP A 129 16.91 -7.51 -6.76
C TRP A 129 18.04 -8.41 -6.25
N ASP A 130 18.89 -7.94 -5.33
CA ASP A 130 19.99 -8.74 -4.78
C ASP A 130 19.51 -10.04 -4.13
N ARG A 131 18.26 -10.09 -3.64
CA ARG A 131 17.64 -11.29 -3.07
C ARG A 131 17.02 -12.22 -4.11
N ILE A 132 16.78 -11.73 -5.34
CA ILE A 132 16.03 -12.41 -6.39
C ILE A 132 16.93 -12.84 -7.56
N GLY A 133 17.94 -12.04 -7.90
CA GLY A 133 18.69 -12.13 -9.15
C GLY A 133 19.47 -13.43 -9.37
N LEU A 134 19.66 -14.24 -8.32
CA LEU A 134 20.30 -15.56 -8.39
C LEU A 134 19.34 -16.71 -8.00
N THR A 135 18.04 -16.46 -8.10
CA THR A 135 16.98 -17.44 -7.78
C THR A 135 16.10 -17.71 -9.00
N GLU A 136 15.27 -18.76 -8.95
CA GLU A 136 14.29 -19.05 -10.01
C GLU A 136 13.27 -17.92 -10.20
N ASP A 137 13.03 -17.14 -9.15
CA ASP A 137 12.13 -15.99 -9.15
C ASP A 137 12.60 -14.86 -10.10
N LYS A 138 13.88 -14.84 -10.51
CA LYS A 138 14.38 -13.93 -11.55
C LYS A 138 13.61 -14.06 -12.86
N GLY A 139 13.24 -15.28 -13.26
CA GLY A 139 12.53 -15.53 -14.52
C GLY A 139 11.18 -14.81 -14.58
N ILE A 140 10.57 -14.58 -13.43
CA ILE A 140 9.30 -13.87 -13.29
C ILE A 140 9.48 -12.38 -13.56
N ILE A 141 10.54 -11.76 -13.00
CA ILE A 141 10.89 -10.36 -13.32
C ILE A 141 11.14 -10.23 -14.82
N HIS A 142 11.85 -11.17 -15.43
CA HIS A 142 12.13 -11.13 -16.87
C HIS A 142 10.85 -11.25 -17.71
N ALA A 143 9.94 -12.15 -17.32
CA ALA A 143 8.64 -12.28 -17.99
C ALA A 143 7.83 -10.97 -17.89
N ALA A 144 7.82 -10.33 -16.72
CA ALA A 144 7.16 -9.05 -16.51
C ALA A 144 7.74 -7.94 -17.40
N MET A 145 9.06 -7.82 -17.46
CA MET A 145 9.76 -6.84 -18.29
C MET A 145 9.43 -7.04 -19.79
N LYS A 146 9.33 -8.29 -20.24
CA LYS A 146 8.96 -8.64 -21.62
C LYS A 146 7.51 -8.34 -22.00
N LEU A 147 6.64 -8.00 -21.05
CA LEU A 147 5.26 -7.60 -21.37
C LEU A 147 5.21 -6.27 -22.13
N ILE A 148 6.16 -5.38 -21.87
CA ILE A 148 6.25 -4.06 -22.50
C ILE A 148 7.40 -3.98 -23.50
N ALA A 149 8.51 -4.66 -23.22
CA ALA A 149 9.70 -4.67 -24.08
C ALA A 149 10.08 -6.14 -24.42
N PRO A 150 9.47 -6.75 -25.45
CA PRO A 150 9.76 -8.13 -25.85
C PRO A 150 11.24 -8.41 -26.12
N GLU A 151 11.99 -7.39 -26.54
CA GLU A 151 13.42 -7.37 -26.80
C GLU A 151 14.30 -7.36 -25.54
N PHE A 152 13.70 -7.24 -24.34
CA PHE A 152 14.42 -7.30 -23.07
C PHE A 152 15.10 -8.66 -22.85
N GLU A 153 16.38 -8.65 -22.48
CA GLU A 153 17.17 -9.86 -22.20
C GLU A 153 17.57 -9.98 -20.73
N GLU A 154 18.15 -8.93 -20.16
CA GLU A 154 18.78 -8.97 -18.84
C GLU A 154 18.67 -7.63 -18.11
N LEU A 155 18.67 -7.70 -16.78
CA LEU A 155 18.68 -6.57 -15.87
C LEU A 155 19.81 -6.73 -14.85
N MET A 156 20.54 -5.65 -14.61
CA MET A 156 21.50 -5.59 -13.50
C MET A 156 21.41 -4.24 -12.79
N PHE A 157 21.67 -4.24 -11.48
CA PHE A 157 21.86 -3.02 -10.71
C PHE A 157 23.34 -2.78 -10.50
N VAL A 158 23.87 -1.71 -11.10
CA VAL A 158 25.28 -1.32 -11.04
C VAL A 158 25.44 -0.02 -10.25
N LYS A 159 26.66 0.25 -9.79
CA LYS A 159 27.00 1.55 -9.20
C LYS A 159 26.79 2.64 -10.25
N LYS A 160 26.08 3.69 -9.85
CA LYS A 160 25.85 4.86 -10.70
C LYS A 160 27.18 5.60 -10.90
N PRO A 161 27.58 5.89 -12.15
CA PRO A 161 28.79 6.66 -12.40
C PRO A 161 28.55 8.12 -11.99
N GLY A 162 29.30 8.61 -10.99
CA GLY A 162 29.17 9.96 -10.44
C GLY A 162 30.46 10.46 -9.78
N LYS A 163 30.67 11.78 -9.76
CA LYS A 163 31.87 12.44 -9.23
C LYS A 163 32.04 12.14 -7.75
N ALA A 164 33.16 11.52 -7.39
CA ALA A 164 33.58 11.32 -6.01
C ALA A 164 33.66 12.68 -5.30
N ILE A 165 32.66 13.01 -4.49
CA ILE A 165 32.79 14.04 -3.45
C ILE A 165 33.05 13.31 -2.14
N VAL A 166 34.12 13.74 -1.50
CA VAL A 166 34.82 13.10 -0.40
C VAL A 166 33.99 13.33 0.88
N HIS A 167 33.69 12.22 1.58
CA HIS A 167 33.00 12.05 2.87
C HIS A 167 31.50 11.73 2.80
N LEU A 168 31.19 10.43 3.01
CA LEU A 168 29.90 9.88 3.45
C LEU A 168 28.73 9.88 2.43
N GLN A 169 28.94 9.43 1.20
CA GLN A 169 27.81 9.04 0.33
C GLN A 169 27.66 7.52 0.23
N GLU A 170 26.44 7.05 0.48
CA GLU A 170 25.98 5.72 0.09
C GLU A 170 26.22 5.53 -1.41
N ILE A 171 26.63 4.32 -1.80
CA ILE A 171 26.86 3.98 -3.20
C ILE A 171 25.48 3.91 -3.88
N GLU A 172 25.09 4.98 -4.58
CA GLU A 172 23.86 4.96 -5.41
C GLU A 172 23.99 3.92 -6.51
N ARG A 173 22.95 3.10 -6.67
CA ARG A 173 22.81 2.10 -7.72
C ARG A 173 21.80 2.55 -8.76
N THR A 174 21.99 2.05 -9.98
CA THR A 174 21.06 2.25 -11.09
C THR A 174 20.83 0.92 -11.79
N ALA A 175 19.61 0.73 -12.28
CA ALA A 175 19.27 -0.38 -13.15
C ALA A 175 19.79 -0.11 -14.57
N ILE A 176 20.52 -1.09 -15.11
CA ILE A 176 20.90 -1.19 -16.52
C ILE A 176 20.25 -2.42 -17.11
N VAL A 177 19.84 -2.30 -18.37
CA VAL A 177 19.11 -3.34 -19.09
C VAL A 177 19.82 -3.65 -20.39
N LYS A 178 19.89 -4.94 -20.72
CA LYS A 178 20.37 -5.44 -22.00
C LYS A 178 19.15 -5.75 -22.87
N LEU A 179 19.16 -5.22 -24.09
CA LEU A 179 18.17 -5.49 -25.12
C LEU A 179 18.84 -6.23 -26.27
N ALA A 180 18.10 -7.12 -26.93
CA ALA A 180 18.61 -7.95 -28.04
C ALA A 180 19.15 -7.11 -29.21
N GLU A 181 18.52 -5.97 -29.48
CA GLU A 181 18.82 -5.11 -30.63
C GLU A 181 20.00 -4.16 -30.40
N LEU A 182 20.46 -4.01 -29.16
CA LEU A 182 21.52 -3.06 -28.79
C LEU A 182 22.80 -3.80 -28.45
N GLU A 183 23.95 -3.32 -28.94
CA GLU A 183 25.24 -3.93 -28.61
C GLU A 183 25.58 -3.77 -27.11
N TYR A 184 25.28 -2.60 -26.54
CA TYR A 184 25.61 -2.24 -25.16
C TYR A 184 24.36 -2.09 -24.28
N PRO A 185 24.44 -2.41 -22.97
CA PRO A 185 23.33 -2.18 -22.06
C PRO A 185 23.08 -0.67 -21.85
N ILE A 186 21.82 -0.31 -21.63
CA ILE A 186 21.39 1.07 -21.41
C ILE A 186 20.77 1.23 -20.02
N PRO A 187 20.75 2.44 -19.44
CA PRO A 187 19.98 2.70 -18.22
C PRO A 187 18.49 2.42 -18.45
N ILE A 188 17.79 1.83 -17.48
CA ILE A 188 16.34 1.55 -17.63
C ILE A 188 15.52 2.82 -17.90
N ASN A 189 15.94 3.95 -17.32
CA ASN A 189 15.27 5.25 -17.50
C ASN A 189 15.28 5.71 -18.98
N SER A 190 16.18 5.19 -19.80
CA SER A 190 16.20 5.46 -21.25
C SER A 190 15.07 4.76 -22.01
N MET A 191 14.42 3.75 -21.42
CA MET A 191 13.25 3.05 -21.99
C MET A 191 11.92 3.72 -21.63
N GLY A 192 11.95 4.83 -20.89
CA GLY A 192 10.77 5.56 -20.45
C GLY A 192 10.13 5.02 -19.16
N ASP A 193 9.19 5.80 -18.63
CA ASP A 193 8.61 5.59 -17.30
C ASP A 193 7.82 4.29 -17.17
N GLY A 194 7.21 3.80 -18.26
CA GLY A 194 6.50 2.52 -18.26
C GLY A 194 7.39 1.35 -17.88
N MET A 195 8.62 1.32 -18.39
CA MET A 195 9.58 0.25 -18.09
C MET A 195 10.04 0.30 -16.63
N SER A 196 10.35 1.50 -16.14
CA SER A 196 10.67 1.72 -14.72
C SER A 196 9.51 1.34 -13.80
N ARG A 197 8.26 1.60 -14.23
CA ARG A 197 7.05 1.26 -13.45
C ARG A 197 6.85 -0.24 -13.37
N ILE A 198 7.04 -0.97 -14.46
CA ILE A 198 6.98 -2.44 -14.44
C ILE A 198 8.08 -3.04 -13.59
N LEU A 199 9.30 -2.52 -13.66
CA LEU A 199 10.37 -2.99 -12.79
C LEU A 199 10.00 -2.81 -11.31
N GLN A 200 9.53 -1.61 -10.95
CA GLN A 200 9.09 -1.29 -9.59
C GLN A 200 7.96 -2.22 -9.13
N LEU A 201 6.90 -2.39 -9.95
CA LEU A 201 5.79 -3.31 -9.69
C LEU A 201 6.30 -4.73 -9.45
N SER A 202 7.11 -5.25 -10.36
CA SER A 202 7.61 -6.63 -10.34
C SER A 202 8.41 -6.90 -9.08
N LEU A 203 9.37 -6.03 -8.73
CA LEU A 203 10.18 -6.19 -7.53
C LEU A 203 9.36 -6.02 -6.24
N LYS A 204 8.46 -5.04 -6.18
CA LYS A 204 7.64 -4.79 -4.98
C LYS A 204 6.65 -5.91 -4.71
N MET A 205 6.13 -6.59 -5.74
CA MET A 205 5.34 -7.83 -5.56
C MET A 205 6.14 -8.90 -4.82
N PHE A 206 7.42 -9.10 -5.15
CA PHE A 206 8.28 -10.04 -4.40
C PHE A 206 8.53 -9.60 -2.96
N ALA A 207 8.73 -8.30 -2.73
CA ALA A 207 8.88 -7.78 -1.38
C ALA A 207 7.62 -7.99 -0.51
N ALA A 208 6.45 -8.12 -1.14
CA ALA A 208 5.16 -8.37 -0.50
C ALA A 208 4.74 -9.86 -0.45
N LYS A 209 5.61 -10.79 -0.86
CA LYS A 209 5.33 -12.24 -0.84
C LYS A 209 4.82 -12.70 0.54
N GLY A 210 3.68 -13.39 0.55
CA GLY A 210 3.02 -13.88 1.75
C GLY A 210 2.26 -12.82 2.56
N GLY A 211 2.00 -11.63 2.00
CA GLY A 211 1.31 -10.56 2.71
C GLY A 211 0.62 -9.56 1.78
N PHE A 212 0.94 -8.27 1.91
CA PHE A 212 0.16 -7.19 1.31
C PHE A 212 0.99 -6.32 0.36
N LEU A 213 0.43 -6.02 -0.80
CA LEU A 213 0.96 -4.99 -1.69
C LEU A 213 -0.03 -3.83 -1.77
N LEU A 214 0.45 -2.64 -1.44
CA LEU A 214 -0.31 -1.40 -1.50
C LEU A 214 0.22 -0.57 -2.67
N ILE A 215 -0.64 -0.23 -3.62
CA ILE A 215 -0.29 0.51 -4.82
C ILE A 215 -1.14 1.78 -4.89
N ASP A 216 -0.48 2.92 -4.89
CA ASP A 216 -1.13 4.19 -5.15
C ASP A 216 -0.99 4.56 -6.63
N GLU A 217 -2.10 5.02 -7.22
CA GLU A 217 -2.23 5.34 -8.65
C GLU A 217 -1.61 4.26 -9.55
N PHE A 218 -2.25 3.09 -9.59
CA PHE A 218 -1.75 1.91 -10.31
C PHE A 218 -1.29 2.22 -11.73
N GLU A 219 -2.11 2.94 -12.48
CA GLU A 219 -1.93 3.31 -13.88
C GLU A 219 -0.80 4.30 -14.13
N ASN A 220 -0.24 4.93 -13.09
CA ASN A 220 0.69 6.03 -13.30
C ASN A 220 1.95 5.56 -14.06
N GLY A 221 2.25 6.24 -15.17
CA GLY A 221 3.34 5.87 -16.09
C GLY A 221 3.04 4.69 -17.03
N LEU A 222 1.86 4.06 -16.95
CA LEU A 222 1.45 2.95 -17.82
C LEU A 222 0.49 3.43 -18.90
N HIS A 223 0.87 3.24 -20.17
CA HIS A 223 -0.01 3.49 -21.30
C HIS A 223 -1.23 2.55 -21.24
N TYR A 224 -2.43 3.03 -21.58
CA TYR A 224 -3.68 2.27 -21.45
C TYR A 224 -3.62 0.90 -22.16
N SER A 225 -2.93 0.82 -23.30
CA SER A 225 -2.81 -0.41 -24.10
C SER A 225 -2.05 -1.54 -23.40
N VAL A 226 -1.27 -1.25 -22.36
CA VAL A 226 -0.56 -2.28 -21.58
C VAL A 226 -1.26 -2.63 -20.27
N GLN A 227 -2.20 -1.82 -19.80
CA GLN A 227 -2.79 -1.96 -18.46
C GLN A 227 -3.49 -3.32 -18.26
N GLU A 228 -4.17 -3.85 -19.29
CA GLU A 228 -4.78 -5.19 -19.25
C GLU A 228 -3.73 -6.29 -18.98
N LYS A 229 -2.64 -6.31 -19.75
CA LYS A 229 -1.54 -7.28 -19.55
C LYS A 229 -0.85 -7.13 -18.19
N VAL A 230 -0.71 -5.90 -17.70
CA VAL A 230 -0.14 -5.64 -16.38
C VAL A 230 -1.08 -6.16 -15.28
N TRP A 231 -2.39 -6.02 -15.44
CA TRP A 231 -3.36 -6.65 -14.54
C TRP A 231 -3.26 -8.16 -14.56
N GLU A 232 -3.20 -8.80 -15.73
CA GLU A 232 -3.00 -10.26 -15.84
C GLU A 232 -1.77 -10.73 -15.07
N MET A 233 -0.64 -10.02 -15.21
CA MET A 233 0.57 -10.27 -14.44
C MET A 233 0.33 -10.12 -12.94
N VAL A 234 -0.33 -9.04 -12.50
CA VAL A 234 -0.60 -8.79 -11.07
C VAL A 234 -1.47 -9.89 -10.47
N PHE A 235 -2.53 -10.33 -11.15
CA PHE A 235 -3.37 -11.45 -10.69
C PHE A 235 -2.56 -12.74 -10.57
N ALA A 236 -1.80 -13.11 -11.61
CA ALA A 236 -0.97 -14.32 -11.58
C ALA A 236 0.09 -14.27 -10.46
N MET A 237 0.67 -13.10 -10.22
CA MET A 237 1.68 -12.89 -9.19
C MET A 237 1.09 -12.89 -7.78
N ALA A 238 -0.09 -12.29 -7.60
CA ALA A 238 -0.81 -12.30 -6.35
C ALA A 238 -1.12 -13.73 -5.89
N GLU A 239 -1.59 -14.57 -6.81
CA GLU A 239 -1.84 -15.99 -6.56
C GLU A 239 -0.53 -16.73 -6.25
N LYS A 240 0.47 -16.63 -7.13
CA LYS A 240 1.74 -17.36 -7.00
C LYS A 240 2.52 -17.00 -5.73
N LEU A 241 2.47 -15.73 -5.32
CA LEU A 241 3.19 -15.22 -4.15
C LEU A 241 2.34 -15.20 -2.87
N ASN A 242 1.10 -15.70 -2.93
CA ASN A 242 0.13 -15.64 -1.83
C ASN A 242 0.05 -14.23 -1.22
N MET A 243 -0.36 -13.27 -2.04
CA MET A 243 -0.32 -11.84 -1.73
C MET A 243 -1.67 -11.20 -2.02
N GLN A 244 -2.14 -10.37 -1.09
CA GLN A 244 -3.32 -9.52 -1.32
C GLN A 244 -2.89 -8.14 -1.83
N VAL A 245 -3.49 -7.71 -2.95
CA VAL A 245 -3.17 -6.44 -3.61
C VAL A 245 -4.28 -5.43 -3.35
N PHE A 246 -3.90 -4.25 -2.87
CA PHE A 246 -4.77 -3.08 -2.81
C PHE A 246 -4.22 -2.02 -3.75
N ALA A 247 -5.02 -1.60 -4.71
CA ALA A 247 -4.65 -0.59 -5.68
C ALA A 247 -5.66 0.56 -5.67
N THR A 248 -5.17 1.79 -5.71
CA THR A 248 -5.99 2.98 -5.97
C THR A 248 -5.83 3.38 -7.43
N THR A 249 -6.89 3.96 -7.99
CA THR A 249 -6.87 4.53 -9.34
C THR A 249 -7.93 5.62 -9.44
N HIS A 250 -7.66 6.60 -10.30
CA HIS A 250 -8.68 7.56 -10.75
C HIS A 250 -9.00 7.39 -12.24
N SER A 251 -8.30 6.48 -12.93
CA SER A 251 -8.47 6.19 -14.35
C SER A 251 -9.58 5.20 -14.62
N TRP A 252 -10.51 5.57 -15.49
CA TRP A 252 -11.56 4.67 -15.95
C TRP A 252 -11.00 3.54 -16.82
N ASP A 253 -10.00 3.82 -17.64
CA ASP A 253 -9.36 2.81 -18.51
C ASP A 253 -8.67 1.72 -17.67
N CYS A 254 -8.12 2.10 -16.51
CA CYS A 254 -7.54 1.18 -15.54
C CYS A 254 -8.59 0.27 -14.92
N VAL A 255 -9.74 0.84 -14.52
CA VAL A 255 -10.88 0.09 -13.98
C VAL A 255 -11.46 -0.85 -15.03
N GLU A 256 -11.57 -0.42 -16.28
CA GLU A 256 -12.05 -1.25 -17.39
C GLU A 256 -11.10 -2.42 -17.68
N SER A 257 -9.80 -2.15 -17.76
CA SER A 257 -8.78 -3.17 -17.95
C SER A 257 -8.80 -4.18 -16.81
N PHE A 258 -8.94 -3.73 -15.56
CA PHE A 258 -9.10 -4.60 -14.40
C PHE A 258 -10.35 -5.49 -14.53
N ALA A 259 -11.50 -4.91 -14.92
CA ALA A 259 -12.76 -5.63 -15.05
C ALA A 259 -12.69 -6.74 -16.10
N LYS A 260 -12.04 -6.49 -17.24
CA LYS A 260 -11.80 -7.47 -18.31
C LYS A 260 -11.04 -8.68 -17.79
N VAL A 261 -9.94 -8.44 -17.05
CA VAL A 261 -9.10 -9.51 -16.49
C VAL A 261 -9.83 -10.26 -15.37
N ALA A 262 -10.45 -9.53 -14.43
CA ALA A 262 -11.15 -10.12 -13.28
C ALA A 262 -12.30 -11.05 -13.71
N ARG A 263 -13.05 -10.67 -14.75
CA ARG A 263 -14.14 -11.51 -15.28
C ARG A 263 -13.64 -12.86 -15.82
N ASN A 264 -12.48 -12.87 -16.48
CA ASN A 264 -11.91 -14.09 -17.06
C ASN A 264 -11.29 -15.01 -15.98
N ARG A 265 -11.29 -14.57 -14.72
CA ARG A 265 -10.74 -15.31 -13.57
C ARG A 265 -11.76 -15.36 -12.43
N PRO A 266 -12.90 -16.04 -12.60
CA PRO A 266 -13.98 -16.01 -11.61
C PRO A 266 -13.65 -16.66 -10.26
N GLN A 267 -12.55 -17.42 -10.18
CA GLN A 267 -12.01 -17.95 -8.92
C GLN A 267 -11.18 -16.91 -8.16
N ASP A 268 -10.77 -15.82 -8.81
CA ASP A 268 -9.99 -14.74 -8.22
C ASP A 268 -10.97 -13.66 -7.69
N ASP A 269 -10.88 -13.34 -6.39
CA ASP A 269 -11.75 -12.38 -5.68
C ASP A 269 -11.45 -10.90 -6.05
N GLY A 270 -11.52 -10.57 -7.34
CA GLY A 270 -11.39 -9.21 -7.84
C GLY A 270 -12.58 -8.33 -7.42
N MET A 271 -12.32 -7.24 -6.68
CA MET A 271 -13.35 -6.34 -6.17
C MET A 271 -12.98 -4.87 -6.38
N LEU A 272 -13.95 -4.07 -6.85
CA LEU A 272 -13.85 -2.61 -6.87
C LEU A 272 -14.59 -1.99 -5.69
N LEU A 273 -13.89 -1.13 -4.96
CA LEU A 273 -14.45 -0.27 -3.93
C LEU A 273 -14.54 1.16 -4.46
N ARG A 274 -15.70 1.55 -4.99
CA ARG A 274 -15.91 2.92 -5.46
C ARG A 274 -16.26 3.81 -4.28
N VAL A 275 -15.34 4.68 -3.90
CA VAL A 275 -15.57 5.70 -2.87
C VAL A 275 -16.03 6.99 -3.54
N GLY A 276 -17.20 7.50 -3.13
CA GLY A 276 -17.79 8.71 -3.69
C GLY A 276 -18.53 9.52 -2.64
N ARG A 277 -19.10 10.65 -3.05
CA ARG A 277 -19.99 11.45 -2.21
C ARG A 277 -21.42 11.21 -2.63
N SER A 278 -22.32 11.06 -1.66
CA SER A 278 -23.75 10.99 -1.95
C SER A 278 -24.19 12.26 -2.67
N ARG A 279 -24.84 12.07 -3.83
CA ARG A 279 -25.47 13.15 -4.60
C ARG A 279 -26.84 13.54 -4.05
N ARG A 280 -27.36 12.79 -3.07
CA ARG A 280 -28.65 13.10 -2.43
C ARG A 280 -28.49 14.28 -1.48
N THR A 281 -29.35 15.28 -1.64
CA THR A 281 -29.37 16.49 -0.80
C THR A 281 -29.57 16.14 0.68
N SER A 282 -30.29 15.06 0.99
CA SER A 282 -30.53 14.56 2.35
C SER A 282 -29.28 14.00 3.05
N ASP A 283 -28.26 13.60 2.29
CA ASP A 283 -27.04 12.98 2.83
C ASP A 283 -25.91 13.97 3.05
N ASN A 284 -26.08 15.27 2.75
CA ASN A 284 -25.09 16.33 2.95
C ASN A 284 -23.67 15.97 2.43
N GLY A 285 -23.58 15.27 1.30
CA GLY A 285 -22.30 14.87 0.71
C GLY A 285 -21.50 13.86 1.55
N LYS A 286 -22.18 13.05 2.40
CA LYS A 286 -21.58 11.90 3.09
C LYS A 286 -20.80 11.02 2.12
N ILE A 287 -19.69 10.48 2.60
CA ILE A 287 -18.90 9.50 1.85
C ILE A 287 -19.68 8.19 1.81
N THR A 288 -19.86 7.67 0.61
CA THR A 288 -20.50 6.38 0.33
C THR A 288 -19.49 5.50 -0.38
N SER A 289 -19.46 4.22 -0.04
CA SER A 289 -18.73 3.22 -0.83
C SER A 289 -19.72 2.30 -1.52
N THR A 290 -19.50 2.04 -2.80
CA THR A 290 -20.16 0.96 -3.52
C THR A 290 -19.15 -0.16 -3.72
N VAL A 291 -19.56 -1.38 -3.39
CA VAL A 291 -18.75 -2.58 -3.60
C VAL A 291 -19.27 -3.25 -4.87
N LEU A 292 -18.39 -3.51 -5.83
CA LEU A 292 -18.70 -4.19 -7.07
C LEU A 292 -17.78 -5.41 -7.21
N ASN A 293 -18.36 -6.59 -7.39
CA ASN A 293 -17.60 -7.79 -7.75
C ASN A 293 -17.20 -7.77 -9.24
N GLY A 294 -16.34 -8.70 -9.66
CA GLY A 294 -15.83 -8.74 -11.04
C GLY A 294 -16.92 -8.70 -12.14
N GLN A 295 -18.01 -9.44 -11.96
CA GLN A 295 -19.13 -9.45 -12.92
C GLN A 295 -19.88 -8.12 -12.95
N GLN A 296 -20.32 -7.62 -11.78
CA GLN A 296 -21.01 -6.34 -11.65
C GLN A 296 -20.19 -5.18 -12.19
N LEU A 297 -18.87 -5.25 -11.99
CA LEU A 297 -17.95 -4.26 -12.50
C LEU A 297 -17.90 -4.30 -14.03
N PHE A 298 -17.73 -5.49 -14.61
CA PHE A 298 -17.68 -5.65 -16.06
C PHE A 298 -18.95 -5.12 -16.73
N ASP A 299 -20.12 -5.51 -16.23
CA ASP A 299 -21.41 -5.06 -16.77
C ASP A 299 -21.54 -3.52 -16.71
N LEU A 300 -21.10 -2.92 -15.61
CA LEU A 300 -21.11 -1.47 -15.44
C LEU A 300 -20.14 -0.78 -16.43
N THR A 301 -18.97 -1.35 -16.68
CA THR A 301 -18.02 -0.79 -17.66
C THR A 301 -18.53 -0.85 -19.10
N GLN A 302 -19.29 -1.89 -19.47
CA GLN A 302 -19.92 -1.99 -20.80
C GLN A 302 -21.07 -1.00 -20.96
N ALA A 303 -21.93 -0.89 -19.94
CA ALA A 303 -23.06 0.05 -19.97
C ALA A 303 -22.59 1.52 -20.08
N ASP A 304 -21.49 1.88 -19.42
CA ASP A 304 -20.95 3.25 -19.48
C ASP A 304 -20.24 3.52 -20.83
N MET A 305 -19.77 2.49 -21.55
CA MET A 305 -19.28 2.63 -22.93
C MET A 305 -20.41 2.85 -23.93
N GLU A 306 -21.56 2.20 -23.77
CA GLU A 306 -22.71 2.37 -24.67
C GLU A 306 -23.36 3.77 -24.55
N VAL A 307 -23.09 4.49 -23.46
CA VAL A 307 -23.67 5.82 -23.18
C VAL A 307 -22.74 6.97 -23.62
N ARG A 308 -21.54 6.68 -24.15
CA ARG A 308 -20.59 7.69 -24.67
C ARG A 308 -20.83 8.08 -26.12
#